data_AF-A0A7J9F016-F1
#
_entry.id   AF-A0A7J9F016-F1
#
_cell.length_a   1.000
_cell.length_b   1.000
_cell.length_c   1.000
_cell.angle_alpha   90.00
_cell.angle_beta   90.00
_cell.angle_gamma   90.00
#
_symmetry.space_group_name_H-M   'P 1'
#
loop_
_entity.id
_entity.type
_entity.pdbx_description
1 polymer ?
#
loop_
_entity_poly.entity_id
_entity_poly.type
_entity_poly.pdbx_seq_one_letter_code
_entity_poly.pdbx_strand_id
1 'polypeptide(L)'
;MAGKEFTVDLNKPLVFQVGHLGEAYQEWVHTPIVTDESPRFFKSDFMEILTRTVWWVVPLIWVPVAMWFISVSYTMGHTLPQVVLMSVVGSFIWTFLEYCFHRFLFHIETKSYWANTFHYLIHGCHHKHPMDGLRLVIPPAEAAILAI
;
A
#
# COMPACT_ATOMS: atom_id res chain seq x y z
N MET A 1 -10.10 20.30 -29.33
CA MET A 1 -11.31 19.45 -29.25
C MET A 1 -11.29 18.80 -27.89
N ALA A 2 -12.10 19.27 -26.94
CA ALA A 2 -12.18 18.66 -25.61
C ALA A 2 -12.84 17.27 -25.77
N GLY A 3 -12.02 16.22 -25.75
CA GLY A 3 -12.53 14.86 -25.69
C GLY A 3 -13.36 14.71 -24.40
N LYS A 4 -14.46 13.96 -24.46
CA LYS A 4 -15.26 13.63 -23.26
C LYS A 4 -14.34 13.20 -22.13
N GLU A 5 -14.50 13.81 -20.96
CA GLU A 5 -13.82 13.36 -19.73
C GLU A 5 -14.14 11.87 -19.50
N PHE A 6 -13.10 11.08 -19.25
CA PHE A 6 -13.26 9.65 -19.00
C PHE A 6 -13.97 9.45 -17.66
N THR A 7 -14.99 8.60 -17.63
CA THR A 7 -15.72 8.24 -16.41
C THR A 7 -15.40 6.80 -16.02
N VAL A 8 -15.03 6.59 -14.76
CA VAL A 8 -14.76 5.24 -14.22
C VAL A 8 -16.09 4.48 -14.02
N ASP A 9 -16.16 3.27 -14.54
CA ASP A 9 -17.27 2.34 -14.31
C ASP A 9 -16.94 1.44 -13.10
N LEU A 10 -17.62 1.69 -11.98
CA LEU A 10 -17.41 0.97 -10.72
C LEU A 10 -17.82 -0.51 -10.78
N ASN A 11 -18.59 -0.92 -11.80
CA ASN A 11 -18.98 -2.32 -11.99
C ASN A 11 -17.92 -3.13 -12.75
N LYS A 12 -16.80 -2.50 -13.14
CA LYS A 12 -15.70 -3.11 -13.89
C LYS A 12 -14.39 -3.01 -13.11
N PRO A 13 -13.40 -3.86 -13.44
CA PRO A 13 -12.06 -3.81 -12.84
C PRO A 13 -11.44 -2.40 -12.89
N LEU A 14 -11.05 -1.85 -11.74
CA LEU A 14 -10.72 -0.42 -11.60
C LEU A 14 -9.29 -0.06 -12.03
N VAL A 15 -8.30 -0.92 -11.79
CA VAL A 15 -6.88 -0.55 -11.81
C VAL A 15 -6.44 0.06 -13.15
N PHE A 16 -6.87 -0.50 -14.28
CA PHE A 16 -6.51 0.02 -15.60
C PHE A 16 -7.48 1.09 -16.13
N GLN A 17 -8.61 1.33 -15.45
CA GLN A 17 -9.53 2.42 -15.77
C GLN A 17 -8.96 3.75 -15.27
N VAL A 18 -8.46 3.80 -14.03
CA VAL A 18 -8.06 5.06 -13.37
C VAL A 18 -6.90 5.77 -14.08
N GLY A 19 -6.07 5.04 -14.82
CA GLY A 19 -5.04 5.64 -15.68
C GLY A 19 -5.60 6.60 -16.73
N HIS A 20 -6.82 6.38 -17.22
CA HIS A 20 -7.44 7.23 -18.25
C HIS A 20 -7.97 8.56 -17.71
N LEU A 21 -8.01 8.75 -16.38
CA LEU A 21 -8.50 10.00 -15.77
C LEU A 21 -7.55 11.19 -15.99
N GLY A 22 -6.28 10.94 -16.31
CA GLY A 22 -5.30 12.01 -16.55
C GLY A 22 -5.18 12.95 -15.36
N GLU A 23 -5.44 14.24 -15.57
CA GLU A 23 -5.39 15.27 -14.52
C GLU A 23 -6.54 15.20 -13.52
N ALA A 24 -7.70 14.66 -13.91
CA ALA A 24 -8.88 14.52 -13.03
C ALA A 24 -8.69 13.44 -11.95
N TYR A 25 -7.62 12.63 -12.05
CA TYR A 25 -7.35 11.53 -11.12
C TYR A 25 -7.17 12.00 -9.68
N GLN A 26 -6.47 13.11 -9.45
CA GLN A 26 -6.15 13.58 -8.10
C GLN A 26 -7.41 13.94 -7.30
N GLU A 27 -8.35 14.65 -7.91
CA GLU A 27 -9.63 14.95 -7.28
C GLU A 27 -10.47 13.67 -7.11
N TRP A 28 -10.51 12.83 -8.15
CA TRP A 28 -11.31 11.61 -8.13
C TRP A 28 -10.89 10.62 -7.04
N VAL A 29 -9.58 10.42 -6.85
CA VAL A 29 -9.05 9.42 -5.91
C VAL A 29 -9.23 9.84 -4.44
N HIS A 30 -9.17 11.14 -4.15
CA HIS A 30 -9.38 11.70 -2.82
C HIS A 30 -10.84 12.02 -2.50
N THR A 31 -11.77 11.67 -3.39
CA THR A 31 -13.21 11.73 -3.12
C THR A 31 -13.68 10.34 -2.66
N PRO A 32 -13.80 10.09 -1.34
CA PRO A 32 -14.01 8.74 -0.82
C PRO A 32 -15.41 8.20 -1.13
N ILE A 33 -15.49 6.89 -1.32
CA ILE A 33 -16.74 6.12 -1.34
C ILE A 33 -16.79 5.35 -0.02
N VAL A 34 -17.65 5.79 0.90
CA VAL A 34 -17.76 5.23 2.25
C VAL A 34 -18.68 4.01 2.24
N THR A 35 -18.12 2.86 1.87
CA THR A 35 -18.78 1.55 1.87
C THR A 35 -17.77 0.46 2.23
N ASP A 36 -18.22 -0.61 2.89
CA ASP A 36 -17.42 -1.80 3.18
C ASP A 36 -17.35 -2.79 1.99
N GLU A 37 -18.03 -2.47 0.89
CA GLU A 37 -17.94 -3.23 -0.35
C GLU A 37 -16.52 -3.15 -0.95
N SER A 38 -15.97 -4.32 -1.29
CA SER A 38 -14.64 -4.44 -1.89
C SER A 38 -14.74 -4.46 -3.42
N PRO A 39 -14.44 -3.35 -4.12
CA PRO A 39 -14.56 -3.29 -5.58
C PRO A 39 -13.56 -4.23 -6.25
N ARG A 40 -13.82 -4.58 -7.51
CA ARG A 40 -12.91 -5.43 -8.28
C ARG A 40 -11.76 -4.62 -8.86
N PHE A 41 -10.52 -5.04 -8.67
CA PHE A 41 -9.33 -4.34 -9.16
C PHE A 41 -8.87 -4.87 -10.51
N PHE A 42 -8.85 -6.20 -10.65
CA PHE A 42 -8.37 -6.89 -11.84
C PHE A 42 -9.41 -7.83 -12.45
N LYS A 43 -9.34 -8.03 -13.77
CA LYS A 43 -10.14 -9.08 -14.42
C LYS A 43 -9.68 -10.47 -14.00
N SER A 44 -8.37 -10.67 -13.84
CA SER A 44 -7.77 -11.94 -13.42
C SER A 44 -8.02 -12.20 -11.94
N ASP A 45 -8.57 -13.36 -11.59
CA ASP A 45 -8.76 -13.77 -10.20
C ASP A 45 -7.43 -13.91 -9.46
N PHE A 46 -6.37 -14.37 -10.15
CA PHE A 46 -5.04 -14.48 -9.55
C PHE A 46 -4.50 -13.10 -9.11
N MET A 47 -4.59 -12.10 -9.98
CA MET A 47 -4.16 -10.74 -9.64
C MET A 47 -5.04 -10.12 -8.55
N GLU A 48 -6.35 -10.40 -8.56
CA GLU A 48 -7.29 -9.92 -7.55
C GLU A 48 -6.92 -10.44 -6.16
N ILE A 49 -6.56 -11.73 -6.03
CA ILE A 49 -6.12 -12.33 -4.77
C ILE A 49 -4.90 -11.60 -4.20
N LEU A 50 -3.93 -11.22 -5.04
CA LEU A 50 -2.73 -10.51 -4.60
C LEU A 50 -3.01 -9.11 -4.05
N THR A 51 -4.18 -8.52 -4.37
CA THR A 51 -4.57 -7.20 -3.85
C THR A 51 -5.32 -7.26 -2.52
N ARG A 52 -5.72 -8.45 -2.05
CA ARG A 52 -6.59 -8.61 -0.88
C ARG A 52 -5.78 -9.17 0.29
N THR A 53 -5.57 -8.33 1.29
CA THR A 53 -4.81 -8.67 2.50
C THR A 53 -5.64 -8.37 3.74
N VAL A 54 -6.04 -9.43 4.44
CA VAL A 54 -6.66 -9.33 5.77
C VAL A 54 -5.65 -8.84 6.81
N TRP A 55 -6.09 -8.01 7.75
CA TRP A 55 -5.20 -7.33 8.71
C TRP A 55 -4.24 -8.25 9.47
N TRP A 56 -4.67 -9.47 9.82
CA TRP A 56 -3.86 -10.41 10.61
C TRP A 56 -2.70 -11.05 9.82
N VAL A 57 -2.67 -10.92 8.49
CA VAL A 57 -1.54 -11.39 7.66
C VAL A 57 -0.27 -10.60 7.97
N VAL A 58 -0.37 -9.30 8.28
CA VAL A 58 0.77 -8.45 8.62
C VAL A 58 1.53 -8.99 9.83
N PRO A 59 0.93 -9.14 11.03
CA PRO A 59 1.66 -9.70 12.17
C PRO A 59 2.05 -11.17 11.94
N LEU A 60 1.23 -11.98 11.27
CA LEU A 60 1.54 -13.39 11.00
C LEU A 60 2.85 -13.57 10.24
N ILE A 61 3.14 -12.70 9.26
CA ILE A 61 4.35 -12.78 8.44
C ILE A 61 5.51 -12.04 9.12
N TRP A 62 5.30 -10.79 9.53
CA TRP A 62 6.41 -9.90 9.87
C TRP A 62 6.88 -10.05 11.32
N VAL A 63 6.04 -10.52 12.25
CA VAL A 63 6.49 -10.81 13.62
C VAL A 63 7.49 -11.96 13.65
N PRO A 64 7.26 -13.13 13.01
CA PRO A 64 8.28 -14.17 12.91
C PRO A 64 9.58 -13.71 12.26
N VAL A 65 9.50 -12.89 11.19
CA VAL A 65 10.69 -12.32 10.53
C VAL A 65 11.48 -11.42 11.48
N ALA A 66 10.82 -10.53 12.21
CA ALA A 66 11.47 -9.68 13.21
C ALA A 66 12.10 -10.50 14.34
N MET A 67 11.39 -11.51 14.85
CA MET A 67 11.89 -12.43 15.88
C MET A 67 13.10 -13.22 15.41
N TRP A 68 13.12 -13.64 14.14
CA TRP A 68 14.27 -14.28 13.52
C TRP A 68 15.49 -13.36 13.50
N PHE A 69 15.35 -12.10 13.04
CA PHE A 69 16.46 -11.14 13.05
C PHE A 69 16.98 -10.83 14.45
N ILE A 70 16.09 -10.73 15.44
CA ILE A 70 16.47 -10.58 16.86
C ILE A 70 17.28 -11.79 17.35
N SER A 71 16.82 -13.01 17.03
CA SER A 71 17.53 -14.25 17.38
C SER A 71 18.91 -14.31 16.72
N VAL A 72 19.00 -13.98 15.43
CA VAL A 72 20.26 -13.91 14.69
C VAL A 72 21.23 -12.92 15.35
N SER A 73 20.75 -11.71 15.70
CA SER A 73 21.56 -10.69 16.37
C SER A 73 22.19 -11.24 17.67
N TYR A 74 21.42 -11.98 18.47
CA TYR A 74 21.94 -12.62 19.68
C TYR A 74 22.99 -13.70 19.37
N THR A 75 22.74 -14.56 18.38
CA THR A 75 23.71 -15.60 17.97
C THR A 75 25.01 -15.03 17.40
N MET A 76 24.97 -13.79 16.90
CA MET A 76 26.16 -13.05 16.45
C MET A 76 26.96 -12.41 17.60
N GLY A 77 26.56 -12.63 18.85
CA GLY A 77 27.29 -12.18 20.04
C GLY A 77 26.85 -10.83 20.59
N HIS A 78 25.76 -10.24 20.08
CA HIS A 78 25.20 -9.02 20.68
C HIS A 78 24.56 -9.31 22.04
N THR A 79 24.86 -8.46 23.01
CA THR A 79 24.25 -8.50 24.35
C THR A 79 22.79 -8.05 24.29
N LEU A 80 21.98 -8.49 25.26
CA LEU A 80 20.57 -8.10 25.34
C LEU A 80 20.37 -6.56 25.31
N PRO A 81 21.13 -5.73 26.05
CA PRO A 81 21.00 -4.27 25.97
C PRO A 81 21.27 -3.71 24.57
N GLN A 82 22.24 -4.28 23.84
CA GLN A 82 22.55 -3.85 22.47
C GLN A 82 21.41 -4.20 21.51
N VAL A 83 20.84 -5.41 21.61
CA VAL A 83 19.69 -5.83 20.81
C VAL A 83 18.49 -4.92 21.07
N VAL A 84 18.16 -4.66 22.34
CA VAL A 84 17.07 -3.74 22.72
C VAL A 84 17.32 -2.34 22.18
N LEU A 85 18.54 -1.82 22.31
CA LEU A 85 18.88 -0.49 21.79
C LEU A 85 18.72 -0.43 20.26
N MET A 86 19.21 -1.43 19.53
CA MET A 86 19.06 -1.51 18.07
C MET A 86 17.59 -1.59 17.66
N SER A 87 16.76 -2.38 18.37
CA SER A 87 15.32 -2.44 18.10
C SER A 87 14.63 -1.10 18.33
N VAL A 88 14.94 -0.40 19.42
CA VAL A 88 14.38 0.92 19.72
C VAL A 88 14.79 1.95 18.68
N VAL A 89 16.08 2.01 18.33
CA VAL A 89 16.58 2.90 17.27
C VAL A 89 15.91 2.57 15.94
N GLY A 90 15.76 1.29 15.61
CA GLY A 90 15.04 0.84 14.43
C GLY A 90 13.58 1.32 14.40
N SER A 91 12.87 1.27 15.53
CA SER A 91 11.51 1.81 15.63
C SER A 91 11.45 3.33 15.41
N PHE A 92 12.45 4.08 15.87
CA PHE A 92 12.54 5.52 15.58
C PHE A 92 12.86 5.82 14.11
N ILE A 93 13.73 5.01 13.49
CA ILE A 93 14.00 5.12 12.04
C ILE A 93 12.71 4.81 11.27
N TRP A 94 11.94 3.80 11.70
CA TRP A 94 10.66 3.47 11.09
C TRP A 94 9.68 4.65 11.10
N THR A 95 9.51 5.39 12.20
CA THR A 95 8.59 6.53 12.21
C THR A 95 8.99 7.63 11.23
N PHE A 96 10.30 7.85 11.04
CA PHE A 96 10.80 8.75 10.02
C PHE A 96 10.52 8.24 8.59
N LEU A 97 10.77 6.95 8.33
CA LEU A 97 10.48 6.33 7.03
C LEU A 97 8.98 6.32 6.71
N GLU A 98 8.14 6.02 7.69
CA GLU A 98 6.68 6.09 7.59
C GLU A 98 6.25 7.47 7.14
N TYR A 99 6.78 8.52 7.76
CA TYR A 99 6.51 9.89 7.36
C TYR A 99 6.95 10.17 5.92
N CYS A 100 8.16 9.75 5.53
CA CYS A 100 8.67 9.96 4.18
C CYS A 100 7.85 9.21 3.13
N PHE A 101 7.54 7.94 3.34
CA PHE A 101 6.71 7.15 2.43
C PHE A 101 5.33 7.75 2.32
N HIS A 102 4.68 8.03 3.45
CA HIS A 102 3.34 8.57 3.43
C HIS A 102 3.31 9.93 2.71
N ARG A 103 4.18 10.87 3.08
CA ARG A 103 4.15 12.22 2.53
C ARG A 103 4.62 12.32 1.07
N PHE A 104 5.70 11.64 0.70
CA PHE A 104 6.38 11.88 -0.58
C PHE A 104 6.12 10.80 -1.63
N LEU A 105 5.82 9.56 -1.22
CA LEU A 105 5.53 8.46 -2.14
C LEU A 105 4.03 8.19 -2.26
N PHE A 106 3.34 8.07 -1.13
CA PHE A 106 1.92 7.70 -1.09
C PHE A 106 0.98 8.87 -1.38
N HIS A 107 1.42 10.12 -1.19
CA HIS A 107 0.68 11.34 -1.55
C HIS A 107 1.32 12.07 -2.75
N ILE A 108 1.94 11.32 -3.67
CA ILE A 108 2.52 11.89 -4.88
C ILE A 108 1.43 12.33 -5.87
N GLU A 109 1.58 13.53 -6.42
CA GLU A 109 0.70 14.02 -7.50
C GLU A 109 1.10 13.42 -8.85
N THR A 110 0.19 12.64 -9.42
CA THR A 110 0.32 11.94 -10.70
C THR A 110 -0.71 12.43 -11.71
N LYS A 111 -0.34 12.39 -13.00
CA LYS A 111 -1.20 12.79 -14.13
C LYS A 111 -1.15 11.85 -15.34
N SER A 112 -0.16 10.95 -15.40
CA SER A 112 0.01 10.02 -16.52
C SER A 112 -0.71 8.70 -16.26
N TYR A 113 -1.04 7.98 -17.32
CA TYR A 113 -1.76 6.70 -17.24
C TYR A 113 -1.11 5.73 -16.24
N TRP A 114 0.18 5.48 -16.41
CA TRP A 114 0.91 4.54 -15.57
C TRP A 114 1.17 5.07 -14.16
N ALA A 115 1.41 6.38 -14.00
CA ALA A 115 1.62 6.97 -12.68
C ALA A 115 0.34 6.92 -11.84
N ASN A 116 -0.82 7.26 -12.42
CA ASN A 116 -2.12 7.15 -11.76
C ASN A 116 -2.45 5.69 -11.40
N THR A 117 -2.19 4.76 -12.31
CA THR A 117 -2.40 3.32 -12.07
C THR A 117 -1.54 2.82 -10.92
N PHE A 118 -0.26 3.19 -10.88
CA PHE A 118 0.67 2.81 -9.82
C PHE A 118 0.28 3.45 -8.48
N HIS A 119 0.02 4.76 -8.45
CA HIS A 119 -0.39 5.45 -7.23
C HIS A 119 -1.69 4.86 -6.67
N TYR A 120 -2.65 4.50 -7.52
CA TYR A 120 -3.89 3.85 -7.08
C TYR A 120 -3.63 2.52 -6.38
N LEU A 121 -2.67 1.72 -6.84
CA LEU A 121 -2.35 0.43 -6.21
C LEU A 121 -1.69 0.60 -4.84
N ILE A 122 -0.74 1.53 -4.70
CA ILE A 122 0.06 1.65 -3.47
C ILE A 122 -0.66 2.42 -2.34
N HIS A 123 -1.56 3.35 -2.68
CA HIS A 123 -2.21 4.18 -1.66
C HIS A 123 -3.54 4.81 -2.11
N GLY A 124 -3.70 5.15 -3.39
CA GLY A 124 -4.93 5.80 -3.87
C GLY A 124 -6.19 4.96 -3.65
N CYS A 125 -6.07 3.62 -3.70
CA CYS A 125 -7.14 2.70 -3.36
C CYS A 125 -7.71 2.93 -1.96
N HIS A 126 -6.84 3.18 -0.98
CA HIS A 126 -7.21 3.41 0.40
C HIS A 126 -7.95 4.75 0.57
N HIS A 127 -7.49 5.82 -0.08
CA HIS A 127 -8.23 7.10 -0.09
C HIS A 127 -9.61 6.96 -0.72
N LYS A 128 -9.70 6.19 -1.81
CA LYS A 128 -10.95 6.03 -2.56
C LYS A 128 -11.95 5.13 -1.84
N HIS A 129 -11.48 4.05 -1.22
CA HIS A 129 -12.30 3.04 -0.54
C HIS A 129 -11.80 2.82 0.90
N PRO A 130 -11.98 3.81 1.79
CA PRO A 130 -11.35 3.80 3.12
C PRO A 130 -11.86 2.69 4.05
N MET A 131 -13.03 2.11 3.76
CA MET A 131 -13.66 1.07 4.58
C MET A 131 -13.48 -0.35 3.98
N ASP A 132 -12.75 -0.52 2.88
CA ASP A 132 -12.39 -1.86 2.35
C ASP A 132 -11.32 -2.50 3.26
N GLY A 133 -11.76 -3.32 4.20
CA GLY A 133 -10.89 -3.99 5.17
C GLY A 133 -9.87 -4.96 4.57
N LEU A 134 -10.01 -5.35 3.30
CA LEU A 134 -9.05 -6.20 2.59
C LEU A 134 -7.96 -5.39 1.87
N ARG A 135 -8.11 -4.06 1.79
CA ARG A 135 -7.19 -3.17 1.06
C ARG A 135 -6.70 -2.00 1.89
N LEU A 136 -6.76 -2.15 3.21
CA LEU A 136 -6.29 -1.15 4.17
C LEU A 136 -4.80 -1.34 4.48
N VAL A 137 -4.36 -2.59 4.62
CA VAL A 137 -2.95 -2.91 4.90
C VAL A 137 -2.19 -3.18 3.61
N ILE A 138 -0.91 -2.80 3.56
CA ILE A 138 -0.05 -3.06 2.41
C ILE A 138 0.14 -4.59 2.24
N PRO A 139 -0.12 -5.15 1.04
CA PRO A 139 0.09 -6.57 0.77
C PRO A 139 1.54 -7.00 1.01
N PRO A 140 1.80 -8.24 1.49
CA PRO A 140 3.16 -8.68 1.83
C PRO A 140 4.14 -8.63 0.65
N ALA A 141 3.68 -8.91 -0.58
CA ALA A 141 4.51 -8.83 -1.77
C ALA A 141 4.96 -7.40 -2.07
N GLU A 142 4.07 -6.42 -1.88
CA GLU A 142 4.38 -5.00 -2.05
C GLU A 142 5.31 -4.51 -0.94
N ALA A 143 5.01 -4.86 0.32
CA ALA A 143 5.85 -4.52 1.46
C ALA A 143 7.29 -5.07 1.30
N ALA A 144 7.45 -6.29 0.77
CA ALA A 144 8.77 -6.87 0.51
C ALA A 144 9.57 -6.11 -0.56
N ILE A 145 8.90 -5.56 -1.58
CA ILE A 145 9.54 -4.73 -2.61
C ILE A 145 9.98 -3.38 -2.03
N LEU A 146 9.16 -2.76 -1.17
CA LEU A 146 9.49 -1.49 -0.52
C LEU A 146 10.61 -1.62 0.52
N ALA A 147 10.84 -2.82 1.05
CA ALA A 147 11.81 -3.08 2.12
C ALA A 147 13.24 -3.35 1.63
N ILE A 148 13.48 -3.45 0.32
CA ILE A 148 14.80 -3.73 -0.31
C ILE A 148 15.27 -2.48 -1.06
#